data_AF-A0A1I8A0H5-F1
#
_entry.id   AF-A0A1I8A0H5-F1
#
_cell.length_a   1.000
_cell.length_b   1.000
_cell.length_c   1.000
_cell.angle_alpha   90.00
_cell.angle_beta   90.00
_cell.angle_gamma   90.00
#
_symmetry.space_group_name_H-M   'P 1'
#
loop_
_entity.id
_entity.type
_entity.pdbx_description
1 polymer ?
#
loop_
_entity_poly.entity_id
_entity_poly.type
_entity_poly.pdbx_seq_one_letter_code
_entity_poly.pdbx_strand_id
1 'polypeptide(L)'
;MTKFLLLLALVSCLLTLGSPQITEVPIRSVGVQGTVLCGKQPAEGVKIRLFRTKADDLNEMLAYKTTGRDGSFVLEGNTVGRPVNETDLIPTVRFYHNCDEDPKKAV
;
A
#
# COMPACT_ATOMS: atom_id res chain seq x y z
N MET A 1 -16.64 56.25 1.62
CA MET A 1 -15.51 55.36 1.26
C MET A 1 -15.27 54.26 2.29
N THR A 2 -15.16 54.56 3.59
CA THR A 2 -14.94 53.57 4.67
C THR A 2 -15.98 52.44 4.76
N LYS A 3 -17.27 52.75 4.58
CA LYS A 3 -18.34 51.72 4.56
C LYS A 3 -18.22 50.73 3.40
N PHE A 4 -17.74 51.19 2.24
CA PHE A 4 -17.53 50.35 1.05
C PHE A 4 -16.30 49.44 1.23
N LEU A 5 -15.23 49.96 1.84
CA LEU A 5 -14.06 49.17 2.23
C LEU A 5 -14.41 48.04 3.23
N LEU A 6 -15.26 48.34 4.22
CA LEU A 6 -15.72 47.36 5.21
C LEU A 6 -16.55 46.25 4.58
N LEU A 7 -17.45 46.59 3.65
CA LEU A 7 -18.25 45.62 2.90
C LEU A 7 -17.37 44.71 2.02
N LEU A 8 -16.36 45.29 1.36
CA LEU A 8 -15.44 44.52 0.51
C LEU A 8 -14.57 43.56 1.34
N ALA A 9 -14.13 44.00 2.53
CA ALA A 9 -13.41 43.15 3.48
C ALA A 9 -14.27 42.00 4.02
N LEU A 10 -15.55 42.26 4.32
CA LEU A 10 -16.48 41.23 4.80
C LEU A 10 -16.76 40.17 3.72
N VAL A 11 -17.01 40.60 2.47
CA VAL A 11 -17.26 39.70 1.34
C VAL A 11 -16.02 38.86 1.03
N SER A 12 -14.83 39.46 1.06
CA SER A 12 -13.55 38.73 0.91
C SER A 12 -13.37 37.67 2.01
N CYS A 13 -13.67 38.02 3.26
CA CYS A 13 -13.61 37.08 4.39
C CYS A 13 -14.58 35.90 4.19
N LEU A 14 -15.85 36.16 3.84
CA LEU A 14 -16.83 35.10 3.55
C LEU A 14 -16.40 34.18 2.40
N LEU A 15 -15.75 34.71 1.35
CA LEU A 15 -15.23 33.91 0.24
C LEU A 15 -14.06 33.00 0.67
N THR A 16 -13.23 33.45 1.61
CA THR A 16 -12.11 32.63 2.13
C THR A 16 -12.54 31.51 3.09
N LEU A 17 -13.58 31.74 3.91
CA LEU A 17 -14.09 30.73 4.87
C LEU A 17 -14.77 29.51 4.21
N GLY A 18 -15.21 29.62 2.95
CA GLY A 18 -15.89 28.55 2.22
C GLY A 18 -14.96 27.64 1.41
N SER A 19 -13.65 27.88 1.43
CA SER A 19 -12.69 27.07 0.67
C SER A 19 -12.60 25.67 1.30
N PRO A 20 -12.92 24.57 0.59
CA PRO A 20 -12.59 23.24 1.09
C PRO A 20 -11.08 23.19 1.29
N GLN A 21 -10.65 22.95 2.52
CA GLN A 21 -9.24 22.67 2.79
C GLN A 21 -8.91 21.39 2.05
N ILE A 22 -8.18 21.49 0.93
CA ILE A 22 -7.62 20.33 0.24
C ILE A 22 -6.51 19.83 1.16
N THR A 23 -6.87 19.01 2.15
CA THR A 23 -5.90 18.21 2.86
C THR A 23 -5.49 17.11 1.90
N GLU A 24 -4.40 17.32 1.17
CA GLU A 24 -3.79 16.26 0.38
C GLU A 24 -3.42 15.13 1.34
N VAL A 25 -4.16 14.01 1.25
CA VAL A 25 -3.80 12.79 1.96
C VAL A 25 -2.56 12.23 1.26
N PRO A 26 -1.41 12.12 1.94
CA PRO A 26 -0.18 11.70 1.28
C PRO A 26 -0.30 10.25 0.82
N ILE A 27 -0.47 10.05 -0.48
CA ILE A 27 -0.49 8.71 -1.08
C ILE A 27 0.95 8.20 -1.13
N ARG A 28 1.16 7.01 -0.58
CA ARG A 28 2.42 6.27 -0.62
C ARG A 28 2.24 5.00 -1.43
N SER A 29 3.26 4.64 -2.20
CA SER A 29 3.30 3.44 -3.04
C SER A 29 4.58 2.66 -2.80
N VAL A 30 4.54 1.35 -3.04
CA VAL A 30 5.69 0.44 -2.95
C VAL A 30 5.59 -0.62 -4.03
N GLY A 31 6.73 -0.98 -4.62
CA GLY A 31 6.87 -2.09 -5.55
C GLY A 31 7.99 -3.02 -5.11
N VAL A 32 7.78 -4.33 -5.27
CA VAL A 32 8.78 -5.37 -4.98
C VAL A 32 8.78 -6.38 -6.12
N GLN A 33 9.95 -6.69 -6.65
CA GLN A 33 10.15 -7.74 -7.65
C GLN A 33 11.33 -8.62 -7.29
N GLY A 34 11.33 -9.84 -7.79
CA GLY A 34 12.45 -10.75 -7.60
C GLY A 34 12.15 -12.16 -8.11
N THR A 35 13.04 -13.09 -7.76
CA THR A 35 12.94 -14.50 -8.09
C THR A 35 13.11 -15.32 -6.81
N VAL A 36 12.17 -16.22 -6.53
CA VAL A 36 12.25 -17.13 -5.39
C VAL A 36 12.93 -18.42 -5.84
N LEU A 37 13.89 -18.88 -5.05
CA LEU A 37 14.60 -20.14 -5.29
C LEU A 37 14.34 -21.12 -4.15
N CYS A 38 14.22 -22.40 -4.50
CA CYS A 38 14.31 -23.53 -3.58
C CYS A 38 15.69 -24.19 -3.81
N GLY A 39 16.63 -23.90 -2.91
CA GLY A 39 18.05 -24.17 -3.14
C GLY A 39 18.57 -23.44 -4.37
N LYS A 40 18.88 -24.18 -5.45
CA LYS A 40 19.38 -23.63 -6.71
C LYS A 40 18.33 -23.57 -7.83
N GLN A 41 17.13 -24.11 -7.61
CA GLN A 41 16.09 -24.15 -8.63
C GLN A 41 15.05 -23.06 -8.38
N PRO A 42 14.49 -22.43 -9.43
CA PRO A 42 13.37 -21.53 -9.27
C PRO A 42 12.18 -22.23 -8.60
N ALA A 43 11.60 -21.57 -7.59
CA ALA A 43 10.48 -22.10 -6.85
C ALA A 43 9.16 -21.64 -7.48
N GLU A 44 8.47 -22.55 -8.17
CA GLU A 44 7.12 -22.33 -8.69
C GLU A 44 6.07 -22.48 -7.58
N GLY A 45 4.96 -21.74 -7.67
CA GLY A 45 3.82 -21.96 -6.79
C GLY A 45 3.95 -21.34 -5.39
N VAL A 46 5.01 -20.59 -5.11
CA VAL A 46 5.19 -19.89 -3.83
C VAL A 46 4.19 -18.75 -3.74
N LYS A 47 3.39 -18.72 -2.68
CA LYS A 47 2.41 -17.65 -2.42
C LYS A 47 3.14 -16.49 -1.76
N ILE A 48 2.98 -15.29 -2.31
CA ILE A 48 3.65 -14.09 -1.81
C ILE A 48 2.60 -13.03 -1.52
N ARG A 49 2.67 -12.45 -0.33
CA ARG A 49 1.78 -11.37 0.11
C ARG A 49 2.60 -10.15 0.50
N LEU A 50 2.21 -9.00 -0.04
CA LEU A 50 2.73 -7.70 0.35
C LEU A 50 1.74 -7.05 1.31
N PHE A 51 2.22 -6.65 2.49
CA PHE A 51 1.46 -5.98 3.52
C PHE A 51 1.94 -4.55 3.74
N ARG A 52 1.03 -3.68 4.16
CA ARG A 52 1.29 -2.29 4.52
C ARG A 52 2.09 -2.16 5.81
N THR A 53 1.85 -3.06 6.77
CA THR A 53 2.46 -3.03 8.11
C THR A 53 3.07 -4.39 8.45
N LYS A 54 3.70 -4.49 9.63
CA LYS A 54 4.22 -5.75 10.18
C LYS A 54 3.13 -6.66 10.76
N ALA A 55 1.89 -6.16 10.92
CA ALA A 55 0.80 -6.94 11.48
C ALA A 55 0.42 -8.10 10.57
N ASP A 56 -0.01 -9.21 11.15
CA ASP A 56 -0.59 -10.33 10.40
C ASP A 56 -2.12 -10.16 10.29
N ASP A 57 -2.51 -9.09 9.61
CA ASP A 57 -3.90 -8.74 9.35
C ASP A 57 -4.13 -8.69 7.82
N LEU A 58 -5.15 -9.41 7.35
CA LEU A 58 -5.53 -9.42 5.94
C LEU A 58 -6.06 -8.06 5.47
N ASN A 59 -6.57 -7.21 6.36
CA ASN A 59 -6.96 -5.83 6.05
C ASN A 59 -5.75 -4.96 5.69
N GLU A 60 -4.54 -5.40 6.07
CA GLU A 60 -3.28 -4.72 5.74
C GLU A 60 -2.62 -5.23 4.47
N MET A 61 -3.20 -6.23 3.81
CA MET A 61 -2.67 -6.76 2.55
C MET A 61 -2.85 -5.73 1.42
N LEU A 62 -1.75 -5.42 0.74
CA LEU A 62 -1.72 -4.52 -0.42
C LEU A 62 -1.78 -5.30 -1.74
N ALA A 63 -1.10 -6.46 -1.80
CA ALA A 63 -1.07 -7.28 -3.00
C ALA A 63 -0.75 -8.75 -2.70
N TYR A 64 -1.13 -9.62 -3.63
CA TYR A 64 -0.88 -11.05 -3.60
C TYR A 64 -0.41 -11.53 -4.97
N LYS A 65 0.53 -12.48 -4.98
CA LYS A 65 0.96 -13.18 -6.20
C LYS A 65 1.37 -14.61 -5.88
N THR A 66 1.43 -15.43 -6.92
CA THR A 66 2.06 -16.74 -6.91
C THR A 66 3.19 -16.74 -7.92
N THR A 67 4.35 -17.28 -7.56
CA THR A 67 5.51 -17.34 -8.47
C THR A 67 5.24 -18.24 -9.66
N GLY A 68 5.75 -17.84 -10.83
CA GLY A 68 5.72 -18.67 -12.05
C GLY A 68 6.78 -19.76 -12.07
N ARG A 69 6.86 -20.50 -13.19
CA ARG A 69 7.87 -21.56 -13.43
C ARG A 69 9.32 -21.09 -13.29
N ASP A 70 9.57 -19.82 -13.54
CA ASP A 70 10.88 -19.18 -13.42
C ASP A 70 11.12 -18.58 -12.03
N GLY A 71 10.22 -18.83 -11.06
CA GLY A 71 10.28 -18.32 -9.70
C GLY A 71 10.03 -16.81 -9.59
N SER A 72 9.73 -16.11 -10.69
CA SER A 72 9.63 -14.66 -10.71
C SER A 72 8.34 -14.15 -10.06
N PHE A 73 8.42 -12.96 -9.46
CA PHE A 73 7.27 -12.22 -8.97
C PHE A 73 7.46 -10.72 -9.07
N VAL A 74 6.34 -10.01 -9.17
CA VAL A 74 6.23 -8.55 -9.11
C VAL A 74 4.97 -8.21 -8.33
N LEU A 75 5.09 -7.42 -7.28
CA LEU A 75 4.02 -6.95 -6.41
C LEU A 75 4.07 -5.44 -6.30
N GLU A 76 2.92 -4.79 -6.42
CA GLU A 76 2.78 -3.34 -6.28
C GLU A 76 1.61 -3.05 -5.36
N GLY A 77 1.74 -2.00 -4.55
CA GLY A 77 0.72 -1.61 -3.58
C GLY A 77 0.79 -0.13 -3.26
N ASN A 78 -0.33 0.44 -2.84
CA ASN A 78 -0.41 1.84 -2.44
C ASN A 78 -1.45 2.05 -1.34
N THR A 79 -1.51 3.28 -0.84
CA THR A 79 -2.44 3.71 0.23
C THR A 79 -3.63 4.52 -0.30
N VAL A 80 -3.91 4.44 -1.60
CA VAL A 80 -5.09 5.09 -2.19
C VAL A 80 -6.36 4.53 -1.56
N GLY A 81 -7.28 5.41 -1.19
CA GLY A 81 -8.56 5.02 -0.57
C GLY A 81 -8.47 4.69 0.91
N ARG A 82 -7.29 4.79 1.54
CA ARG A 82 -7.14 4.65 2.99
C ARG A 82 -7.35 5.97 3.73
N PRO A 83 -7.80 5.93 5.00
CA PRO A 83 -7.81 7.09 5.88
C PRO A 83 -6.44 7.75 6.02
N VAL A 84 -6.41 9.04 6.35
CA VAL A 84 -5.16 9.82 6.52
C VAL A 84 -4.24 9.25 7.61
N ASN A 85 -4.81 8.60 8.63
CA ASN A 85 -4.06 7.93 9.70
C ASN A 85 -3.56 6.52 9.31
N GLU A 86 -3.79 6.07 8.07
CA GLU A 86 -3.38 4.77 7.55
C GLU A 86 -2.49 4.88 6.29
N THR A 87 -1.98 6.07 5.98
CA THR A 87 -1.11 6.29 4.80
C THR A 87 0.34 5.86 5.01
N ASP A 88 0.75 5.61 6.25
CA ASP A 88 2.11 5.14 6.54
C ASP A 88 2.32 3.73 6.01
N LEU A 89 3.47 3.54 5.36
CA LEU A 89 3.93 2.26 4.82
C LEU A 89 5.12 1.74 5.64
N ILE A 90 4.98 0.54 6.19
CA ILE A 90 6.06 -0.32 6.68
C ILE A 90 5.96 -1.64 5.88
N PRO A 91 6.34 -1.62 4.58
CA PRO A 91 6.06 -2.71 3.66
C PRO A 91 6.68 -4.02 4.14
N THR A 92 5.88 -5.07 4.22
CA THR A 92 6.33 -6.39 4.66
C THR A 92 5.93 -7.43 3.62
N VAL A 93 6.89 -8.18 3.10
CA VAL A 93 6.64 -9.27 2.14
C VAL A 93 6.73 -10.60 2.88
N ARG A 94 5.68 -11.42 2.75
CA ARG A 94 5.63 -12.76 3.33
C ARG A 94 5.58 -13.80 2.22
N PHE A 95 6.46 -14.79 2.31
CA PHE A 95 6.54 -15.93 1.39
C PHE A 95 5.99 -17.16 2.10
N TYR A 96 5.04 -17.84 1.47
CA TYR A 96 4.47 -19.09 1.96
C TYR A 96 4.83 -20.18 0.96
N HIS A 97 5.67 -21.11 1.40
CA HIS A 97 6.21 -22.19 0.60
C HIS A 97 6.30 -23.46 1.43
N ASN A 98 6.43 -24.58 0.74
CA ASN A 98 6.76 -25.90 1.28
C ASN A 98 8.09 -26.43 0.68
N CYS A 99 8.95 -25.53 0.19
CA CYS A 99 10.31 -25.89 -0.25
C CYS A 99 11.05 -26.68 0.85
N ASP A 100 11.67 -27.79 0.45
CA ASP A 100 12.37 -28.76 1.32
C ASP A 100 11.50 -29.38 2.43
N GLU A 101 10.16 -29.26 2.37
CA GLU A 101 9.27 -29.99 3.26
C GLU A 101 8.94 -31.39 2.74
N ASP A 102 8.74 -32.31 3.68
CA ASP A 102 8.23 -33.65 3.37
C ASP A 102 6.80 -33.51 2.80
N PRO A 103 6.51 -34.02 1.58
CA PRO A 103 5.17 -33.96 0.99
C PRO A 103 4.08 -34.61 1.86
N LYS A 104 4.45 -35.48 2.81
CA LYS A 104 3.50 -36.06 3.78
C LYS A 104 3.11 -35.11 4.92
N LYS A 105 3.83 -34.00 5.10
CA LYS A 105 3.57 -32.96 6.12
C LYS A 105 3.01 -31.67 5.53
N ALA A 106 3.08 -31.52 4.20
CA ALA A 106 2.42 -30.44 3.48
C ALA A 106 0.90 -30.68 3.50
N VAL A 107 0.23 -30.20 4.56
CA VAL A 107 -1.23 -30.19 4.72
C VAL A 107 -1.85 -29.03 3.94
#